data_AF-A0A0P7X264-F1
#
_entry.id   AF-A0A0P7X264-F1
#
_cell.length_a   1.000
_cell.length_b   1.000
_cell.length_c   1.000
_cell.angle_alpha   90.00
_cell.angle_beta   90.00
_cell.angle_gamma   90.00
#
_symmetry.space_group_name_H-M   'P 1'
#
loop_
_entity.id
_entity.type
_entity.pdbx_description
1 polymer ?
#
loop_
_entity_poly.entity_id
_entity_poly.type
_entity_poly.pdbx_seq_one_letter_code
_entity_poly.pdbx_strand_id
1 'polypeptide(L)'
;MKVRLDGSVRIMARGTLWMILSKSQLYCDVCSVVSSSGQMLGRLAGPEIDSASCVWRMNNAPTRGFERDVGRRTTLRVVSHTSVPLLLQRQQHFFGQANDTVYVIWGPLRNMRRDGKGIVYNMLRQVMDSYPQARIFVTTEERMNYCDRVFKEETGKDRSSCLRLRVGSVRPDRIPRERRRERRRLSQQRPLRSSRGNRTESVCQVCALCCGPSRCASTDECLRRHCAVIHA
;
A
#
# COMPACT_ATOMS: atom_id res chain seq x y z
N MET A 1 13.53 -9.11 9.80
CA MET A 1 13.36 -8.93 8.32
C MET A 1 13.73 -7.50 7.91
N LYS A 2 14.21 -7.28 6.68
CA LYS A 2 14.74 -5.98 6.23
C LYS A 2 13.88 -5.39 5.13
N VAL A 3 13.19 -4.28 5.42
CA VAL A 3 12.44 -3.53 4.41
C VAL A 3 13.43 -2.78 3.52
N ARG A 4 13.32 -2.98 2.21
CA ARG A 4 14.25 -2.39 1.24
C ARG A 4 13.54 -1.34 0.39
N LEU A 5 14.05 -0.13 0.48
CA LEU A 5 13.66 1.02 -0.34
C LEU A 5 14.63 1.25 -1.51
N ASP A 6 15.45 0.25 -1.86
CA ASP A 6 16.42 0.27 -2.96
C ASP A 6 15.77 0.48 -4.34
N GLY A 7 14.56 -0.05 -4.54
CA GLY A 7 13.72 0.22 -5.71
C GLY A 7 12.82 1.47 -5.56
N SER A 8 13.20 2.43 -4.72
CA SER A 8 12.42 3.64 -4.47
C SER A 8 13.34 4.85 -4.30
N VAL A 9 12.82 6.03 -4.64
CA VAL A 9 13.58 7.28 -4.56
C VAL A 9 12.84 8.25 -3.67
N ARG A 10 13.57 8.85 -2.73
CA ARG A 10 13.04 9.89 -1.84
C ARG A 10 12.71 11.15 -2.64
N ILE A 11 11.53 11.73 -2.41
CA ILE A 11 11.21 13.07 -2.88
C ILE A 11 11.83 14.07 -1.91
N MET A 12 12.57 15.03 -2.45
CA MET A 12 13.21 16.10 -1.69
C MET A 12 12.49 17.43 -1.97
N ALA A 13 12.48 18.32 -0.98
CA ALA A 13 11.97 19.68 -1.15
C ALA A 13 12.83 20.45 -2.16
N ARG A 14 12.25 21.46 -2.84
CA ARG A 14 12.99 22.29 -3.80
C ARG A 14 14.21 22.94 -3.13
N GLY A 15 15.33 23.02 -3.86
CA GLY A 15 16.57 23.63 -3.36
C GLY A 15 17.34 22.81 -2.32
N THR A 16 16.91 21.59 -1.99
CA THR A 16 17.66 20.73 -1.05
C THR A 16 18.88 20.13 -1.76
N LEU A 17 20.09 20.60 -1.43
CA LEU A 17 21.34 20.18 -2.05
C LEU A 17 21.88 18.83 -1.51
N TRP A 18 21.24 18.29 -0.48
CA TRP A 18 21.59 16.99 0.09
C TRP A 18 21.03 15.84 -0.77
N MET A 19 21.76 15.45 -1.81
CA MET A 19 21.69 14.08 -2.34
C MET A 19 22.35 13.11 -1.34
N ILE A 20 21.86 13.07 -0.09
CA ILE A 20 22.28 12.01 0.83
C ILE A 20 21.56 10.75 0.36
N LEU A 21 22.37 9.75 0.02
CA LEU A 21 22.00 8.35 -0.10
C LEU A 21 21.31 7.90 1.18
N SER A 22 20.01 8.21 1.34
CA SER A 22 19.23 7.63 2.43
C SER A 22 18.96 6.17 2.05
N LYS A 23 19.94 5.29 2.31
CA LYS A 23 19.68 3.87 2.54
C LYS A 23 18.88 3.79 3.85
N SER A 24 17.61 4.19 3.82
CA SER A 24 16.67 3.96 4.90
C SER A 24 16.28 2.49 4.85
N GLN A 25 17.10 1.68 5.52
CA GLN A 25 16.80 0.27 5.77
C GLN A 25 16.03 0.21 7.09
N LEU A 26 14.77 -0.20 7.03
CA LEU A 26 14.01 -0.48 8.24
C LEU A 26 14.19 -1.97 8.58
N TYR A 27 14.57 -2.24 9.82
CA TYR A 27 14.56 -3.60 10.36
C TYR A 27 13.22 -3.82 11.06
N CYS A 28 12.51 -4.85 10.62
CA CYS A 28 11.22 -5.25 11.12
C CYS A 28 11.26 -6.76 11.35
N ASP A 29 11.13 -7.24 12.58
CA ASP A 29 11.16 -8.68 12.86
C ASP A 29 9.81 -9.34 12.61
N VAL A 30 8.74 -8.69 13.08
CA VAL A 30 7.34 -9.07 12.87
C VAL A 30 6.61 -7.91 12.19
N CYS A 31 5.98 -8.20 11.04
CA CYS A 31 5.21 -7.21 10.28
C CYS A 31 3.71 -7.55 10.29
N SER A 32 2.89 -6.53 10.56
CA SER A 32 1.43 -6.59 10.37
C SER A 32 1.04 -5.74 9.16
N VAL A 33 0.33 -6.34 8.20
CA VAL A 33 -0.15 -5.69 6.99
C VAL A 33 -1.64 -5.46 7.09
N VAL A 34 -2.06 -4.20 7.10
CA VAL A 34 -3.45 -3.79 7.30
C VAL A 34 -3.99 -3.15 6.02
N SER A 35 -5.02 -3.79 5.45
CA SER A 35 -5.76 -3.26 4.30
C SER A 35 -6.88 -2.30 4.74
N SER A 36 -7.58 -1.70 3.77
CA SER A 36 -8.75 -0.83 4.03
C SER A 36 -10.09 -1.59 4.04
N SER A 37 -10.07 -2.90 4.31
CA SER A 37 -11.28 -3.73 4.25
C SER A 37 -12.23 -3.48 5.41
N GLY A 38 -13.53 -3.40 5.11
CA GLY A 38 -14.58 -3.29 6.12
C GLY A 38 -14.74 -4.54 6.99
N GLN A 39 -14.16 -5.69 6.61
CA GLN A 39 -14.19 -6.92 7.42
C GLN A 39 -13.38 -6.82 8.72
N MET A 40 -12.59 -5.75 8.85
CA MET A 40 -11.84 -5.43 10.06
C MET A 40 -12.71 -4.92 11.20
N LEU A 41 -13.88 -4.36 10.90
CA LEU A 41 -14.74 -3.75 11.91
C LEU A 41 -15.27 -4.82 12.88
N GLY A 42 -15.12 -4.58 14.17
CA GLY A 42 -15.50 -5.49 15.25
C GLY A 42 -14.56 -6.68 15.47
N ARG A 43 -13.43 -6.77 14.77
CA ARG A 43 -12.43 -7.84 14.98
C ARG A 43 -11.63 -7.65 16.27
N LEU A 44 -11.58 -6.44 16.81
CA LEU A 44 -10.78 -6.10 18.00
C LEU A 44 -9.29 -6.46 17.87
N ALA A 45 -8.76 -6.48 16.64
CA ALA A 45 -7.39 -6.89 16.34
C ALA A 45 -6.34 -5.79 16.61
N GLY A 46 -6.75 -4.62 17.10
CA GLY A 46 -5.86 -3.48 17.29
C GLY A 46 -4.62 -3.76 18.16
N PRO A 47 -4.76 -4.40 19.34
CA PRO A 47 -3.61 -4.75 20.18
C PRO A 47 -2.66 -5.74 19.49
N GLU A 48 -3.18 -6.72 18.77
CA GLU A 48 -2.38 -7.70 18.01
C GLU A 48 -1.60 -6.98 16.90
N ILE A 49 -2.25 -6.12 16.12
CA ILE A 49 -1.61 -5.32 15.06
C ILE A 49 -0.49 -4.46 15.65
N ASP A 50 -0.76 -3.74 16.73
CA ASP A 50 0.18 -2.82 17.35
C ASP A 50 1.30 -3.54 18.12
N SER A 51 1.21 -4.86 18.35
CA SER A 51 2.31 -5.67 18.92
C SER A 51 3.46 -5.91 17.94
N ALA A 52 3.20 -5.75 16.63
CA ALA A 52 4.22 -5.94 15.60
C ALA A 52 5.31 -4.86 15.67
N SER A 53 6.53 -5.24 15.27
CA SER A 53 7.65 -4.30 15.14
C SER A 53 7.36 -3.20 14.10
N CYS A 54 6.71 -3.59 12.99
CA CYS A 54 6.33 -2.68 11.91
C CYS A 54 4.88 -2.91 11.49
N VAL A 55 4.13 -1.81 11.39
CA VAL A 55 2.74 -1.82 10.89
C VAL A 55 2.70 -1.17 9.52
N TRP A 56 2.30 -1.96 8.54
CA TRP A 56 2.13 -1.54 7.15
C TRP A 56 0.67 -1.25 6.87
N ARG A 57 0.36 -0.06 6.36
CA ARG A 57 -1.00 0.30 5.95
C ARG A 57 -1.08 0.58 4.47
N MET A 58 -2.18 0.21 3.86
CA MET A 58 -2.43 0.49 2.44
C MET A 58 -3.25 1.77 2.27
N ASN A 59 -2.84 2.60 1.30
CA ASN A 59 -3.57 3.77 0.83
C ASN A 59 -4.00 4.70 1.99
N ASN A 60 -5.28 5.05 2.05
CA ASN A 60 -5.87 5.96 3.04
C ASN A 60 -6.53 5.23 4.22
N ALA A 61 -6.17 3.97 4.51
CA ALA A 61 -6.74 3.22 5.64
C ALA A 61 -6.66 4.05 6.94
N PRO A 62 -7.81 4.43 7.53
CA PRO A 62 -7.85 5.28 8.71
C PRO A 62 -7.52 4.47 9.97
N THR A 63 -7.01 5.17 10.98
CA THR A 63 -6.84 4.62 12.34
C THR A 63 -7.80 5.29 13.31
N ARG A 64 -7.99 6.61 13.17
CA ARG A 64 -8.84 7.40 14.06
C ARG A 64 -10.29 6.90 14.06
N GLY A 65 -10.80 6.55 15.23
CA GLY A 65 -12.15 6.00 15.42
C GLY A 65 -12.27 4.49 15.18
N PHE A 66 -11.17 3.82 14.79
CA PHE A 66 -11.12 2.38 14.51
C PHE A 66 -9.99 1.68 15.29
N GLU A 67 -9.36 2.36 16.24
CA GLU A 67 -8.13 1.92 16.91
C GLU A 67 -8.25 0.54 17.56
N ARG A 68 -9.43 0.23 18.10
CA ARG A 68 -9.71 -1.08 18.71
C ARG A 68 -9.62 -2.22 17.70
N ASP A 69 -10.03 -1.97 16.46
CA ASP A 69 -10.11 -2.97 15.41
C ASP A 69 -8.83 -3.04 14.57
N VAL A 70 -8.21 -1.87 14.32
CA VAL A 70 -7.11 -1.77 13.35
C VAL A 70 -5.80 -1.25 13.93
N GLY A 71 -5.75 -0.93 15.22
CA GLY A 71 -4.57 -0.38 15.89
C GLY A 71 -4.36 1.10 15.60
N ARG A 72 -3.34 1.67 16.25
CA ARG A 72 -2.97 3.10 16.17
C ARG A 72 -1.71 3.33 15.35
N ARG A 73 -0.79 2.36 15.33
CA ARG A 73 0.56 2.54 14.79
C ARG A 73 0.55 2.45 13.26
N THR A 74 1.45 3.20 12.63
CA THR A 74 1.76 3.10 11.20
C THR A 74 3.24 3.40 10.99
N THR A 75 4.00 2.37 10.62
CA THR A 75 5.44 2.50 10.33
C THR A 75 5.65 2.79 8.84
N LEU A 76 4.97 2.03 7.98
CA LEU A 76 5.01 2.19 6.53
C LEU A 76 3.59 2.34 5.97
N ARG A 77 3.45 3.21 4.99
CA ARG A 77 2.21 3.36 4.23
C ARG A 77 2.49 3.25 2.75
N VAL A 78 1.95 2.20 2.13
CA VAL A 78 2.10 1.93 0.69
C VAL A 78 0.86 2.45 -0.02
N VAL A 79 1.05 3.42 -0.93
CA VAL A 79 -0.04 4.23 -1.48
C VAL A 79 -0.02 4.17 -3.01
N SER A 80 -1.17 3.85 -3.61
CA SER A 80 -1.33 4.00 -5.07
C SER A 80 -1.37 5.48 -5.45
N HIS A 81 -0.78 5.83 -6.59
CA HIS A 81 -0.88 7.17 -7.18
C HIS A 81 -2.34 7.68 -7.27
N THR A 82 -3.30 6.78 -7.50
CA THR A 82 -4.74 7.11 -7.52
C THR A 82 -5.30 7.56 -6.17
N SER A 83 -4.70 7.12 -5.07
CA SER A 83 -5.09 7.50 -3.71
C SER A 83 -4.38 8.76 -3.21
N VAL A 84 -3.34 9.23 -3.90
CA VAL A 84 -2.59 10.43 -3.48
C VAL A 84 -3.51 11.65 -3.32
N PRO A 85 -4.40 12.00 -4.26
CA PRO A 85 -5.29 13.15 -4.08
C PRO A 85 -6.11 13.09 -2.78
N LEU A 86 -6.53 11.90 -2.35
CA LEU A 86 -7.27 11.71 -1.09
C LEU A 86 -6.40 11.94 0.15
N LEU A 87 -5.12 11.55 0.10
CA LEU A 87 -4.17 11.87 1.17
C LEU A 87 -3.94 13.39 1.22
N LEU A 88 -3.88 14.05 0.06
CA LEU A 88 -3.65 15.49 -0.03
C LEU A 88 -4.83 16.34 0.44
N GLN A 89 -6.03 15.79 0.53
CA GLN A 89 -7.15 16.47 1.19
C GLN A 89 -6.97 16.55 2.71
N ARG A 90 -6.13 15.70 3.30
CA ARG A 90 -5.86 15.64 4.75
C ARG A 90 -4.37 15.66 5.05
N GLN A 91 -3.63 16.55 4.40
CA GLN A 91 -2.16 16.63 4.51
C GLN A 91 -1.67 16.76 5.95
N GLN A 92 -2.32 17.57 6.77
CA GLN A 92 -1.94 17.73 8.18
C GLN A 92 -2.01 16.41 8.96
N HIS A 93 -3.03 15.59 8.71
CA HIS A 93 -3.17 14.29 9.35
C HIS A 93 -2.09 13.29 8.87
N PHE A 94 -1.80 13.27 7.57
CA PHE A 94 -0.86 12.30 7.00
C PHE A 94 0.61 12.71 7.09
N PHE A 95 0.94 13.98 6.95
CA PHE A 95 2.32 14.49 6.85
C PHE A 95 2.69 15.43 8.00
N GLY A 96 1.72 16.12 8.61
CA GLY A 96 1.96 17.02 9.74
C GLY A 96 2.18 16.30 11.07
N GLN A 97 1.44 15.21 11.32
CA GLN A 97 1.52 14.41 12.56
C GLN A 97 2.33 13.11 12.42
N ALA A 98 2.82 12.82 11.21
CA ALA A 98 3.56 11.58 10.95
C ALA A 98 5.02 11.75 11.33
N ASN A 99 5.32 11.71 12.63
CA ASN A 99 6.69 11.87 13.12
C ASN A 99 7.63 10.81 12.54
N ASP A 100 7.14 9.62 12.18
CA ASP A 100 7.98 8.52 11.67
C ASP A 100 7.37 7.61 10.58
N THR A 101 6.26 8.00 9.95
CA THR A 101 5.69 7.15 8.89
C THR A 101 6.46 7.32 7.59
N VAL A 102 6.92 6.19 7.02
CA VAL A 102 7.46 6.16 5.65
C VAL A 102 6.33 5.97 4.66
N TYR A 103 6.22 6.88 3.71
CA TYR A 103 5.29 6.80 2.61
C TYR A 103 5.99 6.24 1.37
N VAL A 104 5.48 5.15 0.81
CA VAL A 104 5.96 4.61 -0.47
C VAL A 104 4.82 4.70 -1.48
N ILE A 105 4.95 5.60 -2.44
CA ILE A 105 3.94 5.86 -3.46
C ILE A 105 4.34 5.13 -4.74
N TRP A 106 3.40 4.36 -5.29
CA TRP A 106 3.60 3.60 -6.51
C TRP A 106 2.57 4.01 -7.57
N GLY A 107 3.00 4.03 -8.83
CA GLY A 107 2.16 4.49 -9.93
C GLY A 107 2.78 4.25 -11.29
N PRO A 108 2.00 4.37 -12.38
CA PRO A 108 2.55 4.27 -13.72
C PRO A 108 3.50 5.44 -14.00
N LEU A 109 4.50 5.21 -14.86
CA LEU A 109 5.50 6.21 -15.20
C LEU A 109 4.88 7.55 -15.59
N ARG A 110 3.80 7.54 -16.39
CA ARG A 110 3.09 8.74 -16.86
C ARG A 110 2.70 9.70 -15.73
N ASN A 111 2.30 9.20 -14.55
CA ASN A 111 1.90 10.02 -13.41
C ASN A 111 3.07 10.34 -12.45
N MET A 112 4.13 9.55 -12.51
CA MET A 112 5.27 9.61 -11.57
C MET A 112 6.55 10.19 -12.21
N ARG A 113 6.47 10.75 -13.43
CA ARG A 113 7.61 11.36 -14.13
C ARG A 113 8.21 12.50 -13.31
N ARG A 114 9.55 12.61 -13.33
CA ARG A 114 10.31 13.64 -12.59
C ARG A 114 10.70 14.84 -13.45
N ASP A 115 10.42 14.78 -14.74
CA ASP A 115 10.69 15.82 -15.74
C ASP A 115 9.66 16.96 -15.73
N GLY A 116 8.88 17.08 -14.65
CA GLY A 116 7.81 18.07 -14.53
C GLY A 116 6.49 17.67 -15.20
N LYS A 117 6.40 16.54 -15.93
CA LYS A 117 5.15 16.08 -16.54
C LYS A 117 4.36 15.08 -15.68
N GLY A 118 4.93 14.62 -14.57
CA GLY A 118 4.30 13.68 -13.66
C GLY A 118 3.35 14.37 -12.69
N ILE A 119 2.05 14.36 -12.97
CA ILE A 119 1.03 15.05 -12.17
C ILE A 119 1.13 14.68 -10.67
N VAL A 120 1.20 13.39 -10.35
CA VAL A 120 1.24 12.93 -8.95
C VAL A 120 2.59 13.20 -8.31
N TYR A 121 3.68 13.04 -9.07
CA TYR A 121 5.02 13.40 -8.58
C TYR A 121 5.10 14.89 -8.21
N ASN A 122 4.57 15.77 -9.06
CA ASN A 122 4.56 17.20 -8.84
C ASN A 122 3.75 17.59 -7.61
N MET A 123 2.57 16.98 -7.41
CA MET A 123 1.76 17.19 -6.21
C MET A 123 2.53 16.79 -4.93
N LEU A 124 3.18 15.62 -4.93
CA LEU A 124 3.98 15.17 -3.79
C LEU A 124 5.20 16.07 -3.54
N ARG A 125 5.79 16.61 -4.60
CA ARG A 125 6.89 17.57 -4.49
C ARG A 125 6.45 18.86 -3.80
N GLN A 126 5.26 19.36 -4.11
CA GLN A 126 4.67 20.52 -3.44
C GLN A 126 4.41 20.24 -1.95
N VAL A 127 4.00 19.03 -1.58
CA VAL A 127 3.87 18.63 -0.17
C VAL A 127 5.22 18.71 0.54
N MET A 128 6.30 18.26 -0.08
CA MET A 128 7.63 18.31 0.53
C MET A 128 8.11 19.74 0.82
N ASP A 129 7.62 20.74 0.08
CA ASP A 129 7.93 22.14 0.37
C ASP A 129 7.23 22.62 1.68
N SER A 130 6.08 22.03 2.04
CA SER A 130 5.34 22.34 3.28
C SER A 130 5.67 21.42 4.46
N TYR A 131 6.11 20.18 4.19
CA TYR A 131 6.45 19.16 5.18
C TYR A 131 7.83 18.56 4.86
N PRO A 132 8.92 19.33 4.96
CA PRO A 132 10.27 18.90 4.56
C PRO A 132 10.78 17.69 5.35
N GLN A 133 10.28 17.48 6.57
CA GLN A 133 10.57 16.33 7.43
C GLN A 133 9.90 15.03 6.95
N ALA A 134 8.88 15.12 6.10
CA ALA A 134 8.14 13.95 5.65
C ALA A 134 9.05 12.95 4.90
N ARG A 135 8.80 11.65 5.10
CA ARG A 135 9.58 10.58 4.49
C ARG A 135 8.81 9.96 3.33
N ILE A 136 8.78 10.69 2.22
CA ILE A 136 8.03 10.34 1.01
C ILE A 136 8.97 9.73 -0.04
N PHE A 137 8.67 8.52 -0.46
CA PHE A 137 9.41 7.76 -1.49
C PHE A 137 8.48 7.40 -2.63
N VAL A 138 9.01 7.38 -3.86
CA VAL A 138 8.31 6.89 -5.05
C VAL A 138 9.02 5.69 -5.62
N THR A 139 8.28 4.66 -6.04
CA THR A 139 8.88 3.48 -6.67
C THR A 139 9.52 3.83 -8.01
N THR A 140 10.60 3.11 -8.37
CA THR A 140 11.23 3.23 -9.69
C THR A 140 10.41 2.51 -10.76
N GLU A 141 10.65 2.86 -12.03
CA GLU A 141 10.04 2.17 -13.16
C GLU A 141 10.40 0.68 -13.18
N GLU A 142 11.68 0.35 -12.94
CA GLU A 142 12.14 -1.03 -12.81
C GLU A 142 11.33 -1.82 -11.75
N ARG A 143 11.13 -1.21 -10.57
CA ARG A 143 10.35 -1.83 -9.49
C ARG A 143 8.88 -2.00 -9.89
N MET A 144 8.31 -1.03 -10.59
CA MET A 144 6.94 -1.12 -11.11
C MET A 144 6.81 -2.24 -12.15
N ASN A 145 7.74 -2.35 -13.08
CA ASN A 145 7.75 -3.38 -14.12
C ASN A 145 7.88 -4.79 -13.50
N TYR A 146 8.71 -4.93 -12.47
CA TYR A 146 8.81 -6.17 -11.70
C TYR A 146 7.45 -6.56 -11.07
N CYS A 147 6.80 -5.62 -10.38
CA CYS A 147 5.49 -5.88 -9.77
C CYS A 147 4.40 -6.20 -10.81
N ASP A 148 4.39 -5.50 -11.94
CA ASP A 148 3.42 -5.73 -13.02
C ASP A 148 3.62 -7.13 -13.63
N ARG A 149 4.88 -7.58 -13.80
CA ARG A 149 5.21 -8.95 -14.24
C ARG A 149 4.72 -10.00 -13.25
N VAL A 150 5.08 -9.87 -11.97
CA VAL A 150 4.67 -10.83 -10.92
C VAL A 150 3.14 -10.88 -10.80
N PHE A 151 2.47 -9.72 -10.84
CA PHE A 151 1.01 -9.66 -10.80
C PHE A 151 0.38 -10.40 -11.98
N LYS A 152 0.92 -10.22 -13.19
CA LYS A 152 0.45 -10.93 -14.38
C LYS A 152 0.68 -12.44 -14.28
N GLU A 153 1.85 -12.87 -13.85
CA GLU A 153 2.19 -14.29 -13.66
C GLU A 153 1.26 -14.96 -12.64
N GLU A 154 0.90 -14.27 -11.55
CA GLU A 154 0.06 -14.84 -10.49
C GLU A 154 -1.43 -14.79 -10.78
N THR A 155 -1.90 -13.77 -11.51
CA THR A 155 -3.35 -13.53 -11.71
C THR A 155 -3.84 -13.81 -13.13
N GLY A 156 -2.92 -13.94 -14.08
CA GLY A 156 -3.23 -14.00 -15.51
C GLY A 156 -3.76 -12.68 -16.10
N LYS A 157 -3.69 -11.56 -15.36
CA LYS A 157 -4.27 -10.27 -15.76
C LYS A 157 -3.20 -9.20 -15.93
N ASP A 158 -3.31 -8.44 -17.01
CA ASP A 158 -2.55 -7.21 -17.20
C ASP A 158 -3.15 -6.06 -16.39
N ARG A 159 -2.28 -5.24 -15.79
CA ARG A 159 -2.68 -4.03 -15.07
C ARG A 159 -3.49 -3.07 -15.94
N SER A 160 -3.15 -2.97 -17.22
CA SER A 160 -3.84 -2.17 -18.24
C SER A 160 -5.29 -2.61 -18.49
N SER A 161 -5.62 -3.89 -18.26
CA SER A 161 -6.99 -4.40 -18.41
C SER A 161 -7.81 -4.16 -17.13
N CYS A 162 -7.18 -4.24 -15.94
CA CYS A 162 -7.81 -3.88 -14.67
C CYS A 162 -8.21 -2.40 -14.56
N LEU A 163 -7.40 -1.48 -15.11
CA LEU A 163 -7.74 -0.04 -15.17
C LEU A 163 -8.96 0.24 -16.07
N ARG A 164 -9.12 -0.50 -17.17
CA ARG A 164 -10.30 -0.37 -18.07
C ARG A 164 -11.60 -0.82 -17.41
N LEU A 165 -11.56 -1.79 -16.51
CA LEU A 165 -12.74 -2.23 -15.76
C LEU A 165 -13.26 -1.18 -14.76
N ARG A 166 -12.46 -0.18 -14.38
CA ARG A 166 -12.93 0.96 -13.56
C ARG A 166 -13.52 2.11 -14.39
N VAL A 167 -13.30 2.11 -15.71
CA VAL A 167 -13.83 3.10 -16.66
C VAL A 167 -14.88 2.46 -17.58
N GLY A 168 -15.46 1.33 -17.16
CA GLY A 168 -16.68 0.79 -17.75
C GLY A 168 -17.87 1.41 -17.05
N SER A 169 -18.66 2.17 -17.80
CA SER A 169 -19.90 2.83 -17.39
C SER A 169 -20.79 1.91 -16.55
N VAL A 170 -20.75 2.05 -15.22
CA VAL A 170 -21.77 1.44 -14.35
C VAL A 170 -23.03 2.26 -14.52
N ARG A 171 -23.97 1.77 -15.34
CA ARG A 171 -25.37 2.20 -15.23
C ARG A 171 -25.91 1.71 -13.89
N PRO A 172 -26.53 2.58 -13.08
CA PRO A 172 -27.03 2.19 -11.78
C PRO A 172 -28.39 1.51 -11.96
N ASP A 173 -28.43 0.19 -12.13
CA ASP A 173 -29.69 -0.52 -11.94
C ASP A 173 -29.52 -1.92 -11.32
N ARG A 174 -30.11 -2.03 -10.12
CA ARG A 174 -30.62 -3.21 -9.42
C ARG A 174 -29.70 -4.44 -9.28
N ILE A 175 -29.05 -4.56 -8.11
CA ILE A 175 -28.59 -5.87 -7.59
C ILE A 175 -29.78 -6.58 -6.90
N PRO A 176 -30.23 -7.76 -7.37
CA PRO A 176 -31.34 -8.49 -6.75
C PRO A 176 -31.03 -8.96 -5.32
N ARG A 177 -32.05 -8.93 -4.45
CA ARG A 177 -31.96 -9.17 -2.99
C ARG A 177 -31.44 -10.56 -2.59
N GLU A 178 -31.43 -11.55 -3.49
CA GLU A 178 -31.02 -12.93 -3.19
C GLU A 178 -29.49 -13.10 -2.99
N ARG A 179 -28.66 -12.29 -3.65
CA ARG A 179 -27.19 -12.34 -3.47
C ARG A 179 -26.70 -11.83 -2.10
N ARG A 180 -27.57 -11.20 -1.30
CA ARG A 180 -27.25 -10.78 0.08
C ARG A 180 -27.21 -11.95 1.06
N ARG A 181 -27.98 -13.03 0.82
CA ARG A 181 -28.03 -14.19 1.73
C ARG A 181 -26.82 -15.11 1.55
N GLU A 182 -26.33 -15.25 0.32
CA GLU A 182 -25.17 -16.08 0.02
C GLU A 182 -23.86 -15.48 0.57
N ARG A 183 -23.72 -14.13 0.54
CA ARG A 183 -22.60 -13.43 1.20
C ARG A 183 -22.54 -13.63 2.72
N ARG A 184 -23.69 -13.84 3.39
CA ARG A 184 -23.74 -14.08 4.85
C ARG A 184 -23.35 -15.52 5.23
N ARG A 185 -23.53 -16.50 4.33
CA ARG A 185 -23.10 -17.88 4.58
C ARG A 185 -21.59 -18.07 4.36
N LEU A 186 -20.99 -17.31 3.45
CA LEU A 186 -19.55 -17.37 3.17
C LEU A 186 -18.68 -16.62 4.21
N SER A 187 -19.26 -15.82 5.11
CA SER A 187 -18.51 -15.06 6.13
C SER A 187 -18.27 -15.82 7.45
N GLN A 188 -18.73 -17.07 7.59
CA GLN A 188 -18.62 -17.86 8.83
C GLN A 188 -17.67 -19.06 8.76
N GLN A 189 -16.84 -19.21 7.73
CA GLN A 189 -15.81 -20.26 7.69
C GLN A 189 -14.41 -19.72 8.05
N ARG A 190 -13.78 -20.47 8.95
CA ARG A 190 -12.43 -20.44 9.58
C ARG A 190 -11.25 -20.02 8.67
N PRO A 191 -10.04 -19.76 9.23
CA PRO A 191 -9.12 -18.74 8.74
C PRO A 191 -8.73 -18.98 7.28
N LEU A 192 -9.00 -17.98 6.44
CA LEU A 192 -8.70 -18.03 5.03
C LEU A 192 -7.17 -17.97 4.85
N ARG A 193 -6.57 -19.14 4.58
CA ARG A 193 -5.43 -19.20 3.68
C ARG A 193 -5.77 -18.36 2.46
N SER A 194 -4.94 -17.36 2.17
CA SER A 194 -4.90 -16.57 0.92
C SER A 194 -5.36 -17.45 -0.25
N SER A 195 -6.60 -17.26 -0.69
CA SER A 195 -7.08 -17.90 -1.90
C SER A 195 -6.31 -17.26 -3.05
N ARG A 196 -5.60 -18.07 -3.82
CA ARG A 196 -4.68 -17.67 -4.89
C ARG A 196 -5.26 -16.65 -5.91
N GLY A 197 -6.58 -16.43 -5.93
CA GLY A 197 -7.31 -15.67 -6.96
C GLY A 197 -7.64 -14.18 -6.68
N ASN A 198 -7.38 -13.60 -5.50
CA ASN A 198 -7.76 -12.20 -5.19
C ASN A 198 -6.58 -11.33 -4.70
N ARG A 199 -5.42 -11.44 -5.35
CA ARG A 199 -4.28 -10.57 -5.02
C ARG A 199 -4.53 -9.16 -5.55
N THR A 200 -4.24 -8.15 -4.71
CA THR A 200 -4.29 -6.75 -5.12
C THR A 200 -2.89 -6.28 -5.49
N GLU A 201 -2.79 -5.30 -6.41
CA GLU A 201 -1.50 -4.67 -6.76
C GLU A 201 -0.79 -4.08 -5.53
N SER A 202 -1.56 -3.58 -4.54
CA SER A 202 -1.00 -3.03 -3.29
C SER A 202 -0.29 -4.10 -2.47
N VAL A 203 -0.79 -5.34 -2.46
CA VAL A 203 -0.11 -6.49 -1.81
C VAL A 203 1.18 -6.83 -2.53
N CYS A 204 1.19 -6.82 -3.87
CA CYS A 204 2.42 -7.05 -4.65
C CYS A 204 3.51 -6.01 -4.32
N GLN A 205 3.13 -4.74 -4.18
CA GLN A 205 4.06 -3.67 -3.79
C GLN A 205 4.64 -3.87 -2.39
N VAL A 206 3.81 -4.26 -1.41
CA VAL A 206 4.29 -4.65 -0.07
C VAL A 206 5.30 -5.78 -0.20
N CYS A 207 4.95 -6.85 -0.91
CA CYS A 207 5.83 -8.02 -1.09
C CYS A 207 7.17 -7.67 -1.75
N ALA A 208 7.16 -6.78 -2.75
CA ALA A 208 8.38 -6.33 -3.39
C ALA A 208 9.29 -5.57 -2.43
N LEU A 209 8.74 -4.70 -1.58
CA LEU A 209 9.47 -3.99 -0.51
C LEU A 209 10.02 -4.93 0.58
N CYS A 210 9.38 -6.08 0.77
CA CYS A 210 9.69 -7.08 1.77
C CYS A 210 10.76 -8.10 1.33
N CYS A 211 10.61 -8.70 0.14
CA CYS A 211 11.49 -9.76 -0.37
C CYS A 211 12.51 -9.26 -1.40
N GLY A 212 12.19 -8.23 -2.18
CA GLY A 212 12.89 -7.94 -3.41
C GLY A 212 12.75 -9.04 -4.48
N PRO A 213 13.34 -8.87 -5.68
CA PRO A 213 13.13 -9.74 -6.83
C PRO A 213 13.62 -11.18 -6.67
N SER A 214 14.61 -11.41 -5.80
CA SER A 214 15.42 -12.63 -5.77
C SER A 214 15.21 -13.51 -4.53
N ARG A 215 14.29 -13.17 -3.61
CA ARG A 215 14.10 -13.94 -2.35
C ARG A 215 12.80 -14.73 -2.27
N CYS A 216 11.80 -14.39 -3.06
CA CYS A 216 10.47 -15.00 -3.01
C CYS A 216 10.00 -15.24 -4.45
N ALA A 217 9.60 -16.47 -4.76
CA ALA A 217 9.11 -16.86 -6.07
C ALA A 217 7.65 -16.42 -6.30
N SER A 218 6.93 -16.09 -5.24
CA SER A 218 5.53 -15.62 -5.29
C SER A 218 5.23 -14.64 -4.16
N THR A 219 4.17 -13.84 -4.31
CA THR A 219 3.67 -12.97 -3.24
C THR A 219 3.10 -13.77 -2.07
N ASP A 220 2.54 -14.97 -2.28
CA ASP A 220 2.10 -15.87 -1.20
C ASP A 220 3.28 -16.36 -0.36
N GLU A 221 4.39 -16.75 -1.00
CA GLU A 221 5.61 -17.13 -0.30
C GLU A 221 6.18 -15.96 0.50
N CYS A 222 6.19 -14.77 -0.10
CA CYS A 222 6.59 -13.55 0.58
C CYS A 222 5.74 -13.33 1.84
N LEU A 223 4.42 -13.35 1.68
CA LEU A 223 3.50 -13.12 2.78
C LEU A 223 3.69 -14.15 3.88
N ARG A 224 3.78 -15.45 3.57
CA ARG A 224 3.97 -16.49 4.59
C ARG A 224 5.31 -16.40 5.30
N ARG A 225 6.40 -16.07 4.59
CA ARG A 225 7.75 -16.06 5.17
C ARG A 225 8.07 -14.77 5.92
N HIS A 226 7.42 -13.67 5.56
CA HIS A 226 7.88 -12.34 5.94
C HIS A 226 6.78 -11.42 6.49
N CYS A 227 5.50 -11.74 6.30
CA CYS A 227 4.39 -11.00 6.90
C CYS A 227 3.68 -11.91 7.90
N ALA A 228 3.78 -11.60 9.18
CA ALA A 228 3.22 -12.45 10.23
C ALA A 228 1.68 -12.42 10.22
N VAL A 229 1.07 -11.28 9.86
CA VAL A 229 -0.40 -11.16 9.84
C VAL A 229 -0.86 -10.23 8.72
N ILE A 230 -1.72 -10.73 7.84
CA ILE A 230 -2.48 -9.91 6.89
C ILE A 230 -3.89 -9.78 7.41
N HIS A 231 -4.30 -8.53 7.62
CA HIS A 231 -5.63 -8.19 8.07
C HIS A 231 -6.43 -7.61 6.88
N ALA A 232 -7.40 -8.39 6.41
CA ALA A 232 -8.27 -8.09 5.27
C ALA A 232 -9.71 -8.52 5.55
#